data_AF-A0A9D9QJR9-F1
#
_entry.id   AF-A0A9D9QJR9-F1
#
_cell.length_a   1.000
_cell.length_b   1.000
_cell.length_c   1.000
_cell.angle_alpha   90.00
_cell.angle_beta   90.00
_cell.angle_gamma   90.00
#
_symmetry.space_group_name_H-M   'P 1'
#
loop_
_entity.id
_entity.type
_entity.pdbx_description
1 polymer ?
#
loop_
_entity_poly.entity_id
_entity_poly.type
_entity_poly.pdbx_seq_one_letter_code
_entity_poly.pdbx_strand_id
1 'polypeptide(L)'
;MFQLKTDEIVTWNYHFGDDFEGGQVDESKWHKRYPWGGLLADQKQYASPEMLSQQEGVLHLKVNANNGFYPVEDWMINHEEAKKYGLEIQGNSVKLDYITSCIWSKQSFRYGYFEIRAKAPSRQGLWPAFWLYGQNSKDEIDFMEMKGERPKEVHIDVHCPDSCEKVFTKPFGIPKNWGGWIKMNQQLTDEFVTYSGVWLPNSLTYYVNGIPVSHYTGDFDTPMNVIANMAVARDGFAFNPGPNAETKFPADYQVDYIRVWKLTSDNEYKASKFLGAKKTAPLKYAGNLWNEDETTSALQIKKKVRYVFNKKHAEKELGFLSLVPIQPTKDQAGTYQLLYNGVNPADVKITVQDANRNFFSPTPLNGGFIINFPKKGDYQMVIESGKNKTIFNFTI
;
A
#
# COMPACT_ATOMS: atom_id res chain seq x y z
N MET A 1 11.78 9.94 -3.05
CA MET A 1 10.86 10.14 -1.91
C MET A 1 11.69 10.52 -0.70
N PHE A 2 11.15 11.36 0.19
CA PHE A 2 11.82 11.84 1.38
C PHE A 2 10.95 11.52 2.59
N GLN A 3 11.48 10.79 3.56
CA GLN A 3 10.82 10.55 4.84
C GLN A 3 11.34 11.58 5.83
N LEU A 4 10.43 12.37 6.37
CA LEU A 4 10.73 13.42 7.33
C LEU A 4 10.67 12.83 8.72
N LYS A 5 11.73 13.02 9.49
CA LYS A 5 11.78 12.67 10.90
C LYS A 5 12.19 13.87 11.74
N THR A 6 11.99 13.77 13.04
CA THR A 6 12.40 14.82 14.00
C THR A 6 13.90 15.06 14.00
N ASP A 7 14.71 14.04 13.68
CA ASP A 7 16.17 14.02 13.80
C ASP A 7 16.90 13.91 12.45
N GLU A 8 16.21 13.58 11.35
CA GLU A 8 16.82 13.45 10.02
C GLU A 8 15.79 13.62 8.89
N ILE A 9 16.27 13.74 7.65
CA ILE A 9 15.47 13.53 6.44
C ILE A 9 16.08 12.36 5.67
N VAL A 10 15.35 11.26 5.54
CA VAL A 10 15.81 10.04 4.87
C VAL A 10 15.39 10.07 3.41
N THR A 11 16.33 9.83 2.51
CA THR A 11 16.07 9.78 1.06
C THR A 11 15.89 8.34 0.58
N TRP A 12 14.83 8.14 -0.20
CA TRP A 12 14.43 6.85 -0.76
C TRP A 12 14.36 6.92 -2.28
N ASN A 13 14.98 5.96 -2.95
CA ASN A 13 14.96 5.83 -4.40
C ASN A 13 13.88 4.85 -4.85
N TYR A 14 13.17 5.21 -5.92
CA TYR A 14 12.21 4.31 -6.56
C TYR A 14 12.89 2.99 -6.94
N HIS A 15 12.24 1.88 -6.65
CA HIS A 15 12.79 0.55 -6.86
C HIS A 15 11.90 -0.32 -7.75
N PHE A 16 10.60 -0.36 -7.45
CA PHE A 16 9.61 -1.13 -8.20
C PHE A 16 8.23 -0.48 -8.03
N GLY A 17 7.31 -0.79 -8.92
CA GLY A 17 5.93 -0.32 -8.80
C GLY A 17 5.19 -0.28 -10.12
N ASP A 18 3.92 0.04 -9.99
CA ASP A 18 2.99 0.23 -11.07
C ASP A 18 1.95 1.29 -10.69
N ASP A 19 1.71 2.16 -11.65
CA ASP A 19 0.78 3.30 -11.57
C ASP A 19 -0.49 3.00 -12.38
N PHE A 20 -0.58 1.80 -12.96
CA PHE A 20 -1.76 1.21 -13.61
C PHE A 20 -2.39 2.05 -14.74
N GLU A 21 -1.56 2.85 -15.42
CA GLU A 21 -1.94 3.67 -16.59
C GLU A 21 -2.09 2.85 -17.89
N GLY A 22 -1.81 1.54 -17.85
CA GLY A 22 -1.96 0.63 -18.98
C GLY A 22 -3.42 0.26 -19.25
N GLY A 23 -3.65 -0.44 -20.37
CA GLY A 23 -4.97 -1.04 -20.65
C GLY A 23 -5.21 -2.39 -19.97
N GLN A 24 -4.18 -2.99 -19.37
CA GLN A 24 -4.21 -4.29 -18.72
C GLN A 24 -3.04 -4.42 -17.74
N VAL A 25 -3.18 -5.33 -16.76
CA VAL A 25 -2.12 -5.66 -15.81
C VAL A 25 -0.82 -6.01 -16.53
N ASP A 26 0.27 -5.33 -16.16
CA ASP A 26 1.59 -5.57 -16.70
C ASP A 26 2.13 -6.92 -16.20
N GLU A 27 1.95 -7.96 -17.01
CA GLU A 27 2.40 -9.31 -16.68
C GLU A 27 3.93 -9.47 -16.65
N SER A 28 4.70 -8.46 -17.06
CA SER A 28 6.15 -8.46 -16.81
C SER A 28 6.49 -8.14 -15.34
N LYS A 29 5.57 -7.49 -14.62
CA LYS A 29 5.70 -7.09 -13.22
C LYS A 29 4.87 -7.96 -12.28
N TRP A 30 3.69 -8.39 -12.73
CA TRP A 30 2.68 -9.00 -11.86
C TRP A 30 2.25 -10.38 -12.36
N HIS A 31 2.00 -11.27 -11.43
CA HIS A 31 1.15 -12.43 -11.61
C HIS A 31 -0.29 -12.08 -11.20
N LYS A 32 -1.29 -12.72 -11.81
CA LYS A 32 -2.72 -12.37 -11.70
C LYS A 32 -3.55 -13.30 -10.78
N ARG A 33 -2.89 -13.96 -9.82
CA ARG A 33 -3.46 -14.93 -8.86
C ARG A 33 -2.61 -14.94 -7.59
N TYR A 34 -3.01 -15.65 -6.51
CA TYR A 34 -2.11 -15.82 -5.35
C TYR A 34 -0.87 -16.67 -5.69
N PRO A 35 0.22 -16.57 -4.90
CA PRO A 35 1.46 -17.32 -5.10
C PRO A 35 1.28 -18.85 -5.15
N TRP A 36 0.35 -19.37 -4.36
CA TRP A 36 0.02 -20.80 -4.27
C TRP A 36 -1.10 -21.24 -5.23
N GLY A 37 -1.50 -20.37 -6.17
CA GLY A 37 -2.68 -20.56 -7.01
C GLY A 37 -3.91 -19.85 -6.47
N GLY A 38 -4.91 -19.65 -7.32
CA GLY A 38 -6.03 -18.76 -6.98
C GLY A 38 -7.09 -19.35 -6.05
N LEU A 39 -7.08 -20.67 -5.81
CA LEU A 39 -8.16 -21.37 -5.12
C LEU A 39 -7.97 -21.30 -3.59
N LEU A 40 -8.90 -20.63 -2.90
CA LEU A 40 -8.96 -20.57 -1.44
C LEU A 40 -10.09 -21.49 -0.97
N ALA A 41 -9.74 -22.74 -0.68
CA ALA A 41 -10.70 -23.79 -0.37
C ALA A 41 -11.47 -23.52 0.95
N ASP A 42 -10.78 -23.06 1.99
CA ASP A 42 -11.39 -22.72 3.28
C ASP A 42 -12.48 -21.64 3.13
N GLN A 43 -12.26 -20.67 2.24
CA GLN A 43 -13.18 -19.57 1.95
C GLN A 43 -14.16 -19.85 0.80
N LYS A 44 -14.03 -20.99 0.09
CA LYS A 44 -14.82 -21.33 -1.11
C LYS A 44 -14.79 -20.23 -2.19
N GLN A 45 -13.61 -19.71 -2.49
CA GLN A 45 -13.45 -18.66 -3.50
C GLN A 45 -12.23 -18.88 -4.39
N TYR A 46 -12.23 -18.24 -5.56
CA TYR A 46 -11.14 -18.32 -6.52
C TYR A 46 -10.72 -16.95 -7.06
N ALA A 47 -9.45 -16.60 -6.86
CA ALA A 47 -8.84 -15.40 -7.45
C ALA A 47 -8.58 -15.62 -8.95
N SER A 48 -9.55 -15.22 -9.77
CA SER A 48 -9.49 -15.34 -11.22
C SER A 48 -8.86 -14.11 -11.86
N PRO A 49 -7.98 -14.28 -12.87
CA PRO A 49 -7.46 -13.17 -13.67
C PRO A 49 -8.55 -12.33 -14.36
N GLU A 50 -9.72 -12.93 -14.62
CA GLU A 50 -10.87 -12.24 -15.26
C GLU A 50 -11.49 -11.16 -14.38
N MET A 51 -11.24 -11.22 -13.07
CA MET A 51 -11.73 -10.23 -12.10
C MET A 51 -10.79 -9.01 -11.97
N LEU A 52 -9.74 -8.94 -12.78
CA LEU A 52 -8.83 -7.80 -12.86
C LEU A 52 -9.16 -6.95 -14.09
N SER A 53 -9.19 -5.64 -13.93
CA SER A 53 -9.27 -4.70 -15.04
C SER A 53 -8.51 -3.41 -14.74
N GLN A 54 -8.04 -2.71 -15.75
CA GLN A 54 -7.42 -1.38 -15.60
C GLN A 54 -8.20 -0.35 -16.40
N GLN A 55 -8.50 0.78 -15.78
CA GLN A 55 -9.15 1.91 -16.43
C GLN A 55 -8.67 3.20 -15.78
N GLU A 56 -8.32 4.20 -16.61
CA GLU A 56 -8.03 5.57 -16.15
C GLU A 56 -6.96 5.66 -15.04
N GLY A 57 -5.91 4.85 -15.12
CA GLY A 57 -4.84 4.87 -14.11
C GLY A 57 -5.19 4.16 -12.81
N VAL A 58 -6.23 3.34 -12.80
CA VAL A 58 -6.69 2.58 -11.64
C VAL A 58 -6.79 1.10 -12.00
N LEU A 59 -6.16 0.26 -11.16
CA LEU A 59 -6.39 -1.18 -11.15
C LEU A 59 -7.65 -1.50 -10.32
N HIS A 60 -8.54 -2.29 -10.88
CA HIS A 60 -9.73 -2.79 -10.22
C HIS A 60 -9.53 -4.27 -9.88
N LEU A 61 -9.50 -4.56 -8.58
CA LEU A 61 -9.60 -5.91 -8.03
C LEU A 61 -11.07 -6.16 -7.66
N LYS A 62 -11.80 -6.78 -8.59
CA LYS A 62 -13.24 -7.03 -8.44
C LYS A 62 -13.51 -8.35 -7.74
N VAL A 63 -14.72 -8.46 -7.19
CA VAL A 63 -15.31 -9.71 -6.72
C VAL A 63 -16.76 -9.80 -7.14
N ASN A 64 -17.18 -11.01 -7.53
CA ASN A 64 -18.57 -11.36 -7.80
C ASN A 64 -18.99 -12.58 -6.97
N ALA A 65 -20.25 -12.57 -6.53
CA ALA A 65 -20.91 -13.79 -6.07
C ALA A 65 -21.00 -14.80 -7.22
N ASN A 66 -20.87 -16.07 -6.89
CA ASN A 66 -20.93 -17.17 -7.83
C ASN A 66 -21.98 -18.19 -7.37
N ASN A 67 -22.81 -18.64 -8.32
CA ASN A 67 -23.94 -19.51 -8.02
C ASN A 67 -23.75 -20.94 -8.56
N GLY A 68 -22.50 -21.43 -8.69
CA GLY A 68 -22.27 -22.75 -9.27
C GLY A 68 -20.82 -23.20 -9.38
N PHE A 69 -20.59 -24.13 -10.29
CA PHE A 69 -19.25 -24.61 -10.64
C PHE A 69 -18.51 -23.55 -11.47
N TYR A 70 -17.26 -23.30 -11.15
CA TYR A 70 -16.37 -22.43 -11.91
C TYR A 70 -15.10 -23.21 -12.30
N PRO A 71 -14.65 -23.10 -13.57
CA PRO A 71 -13.47 -23.81 -14.04
C PRO A 71 -12.20 -23.26 -13.36
N VAL A 72 -11.34 -24.16 -12.92
CA VAL A 72 -10.00 -23.85 -12.40
C VAL A 72 -8.97 -24.72 -13.13
N GLU A 73 -7.69 -24.39 -13.01
CA GLU A 73 -6.64 -25.26 -13.54
C GLU A 73 -6.55 -26.53 -12.68
N ASP A 74 -6.37 -27.70 -13.31
CA ASP A 74 -6.33 -29.00 -12.60
C ASP A 74 -5.30 -29.02 -11.48
N TRP A 75 -4.13 -28.41 -11.70
CA TRP A 75 -3.05 -28.36 -10.70
C TRP A 75 -3.40 -27.53 -9.46
N MET A 76 -4.44 -26.69 -9.50
CA MET A 76 -4.90 -25.90 -8.35
C MET A 76 -5.84 -26.69 -7.43
N ILE A 77 -6.36 -27.82 -7.90
CA ILE A 77 -7.32 -28.62 -7.12
C ILE A 77 -6.53 -29.53 -6.16
N ASN A 78 -6.34 -29.05 -4.94
CA ASN A 78 -5.90 -29.91 -3.85
C ASN A 78 -7.10 -30.75 -3.35
N HIS A 79 -7.16 -32.02 -3.76
CA HIS A 79 -8.27 -32.91 -3.42
C HIS A 79 -8.40 -33.16 -1.90
N GLU A 80 -7.32 -33.14 -1.14
CA GLU A 80 -7.36 -33.32 0.32
C GLU A 80 -7.99 -32.10 1.00
N GLU A 81 -7.56 -30.90 0.63
CA GLU A 81 -8.14 -29.65 1.13
C GLU A 81 -9.59 -29.46 0.67
N ALA A 82 -9.89 -29.77 -0.59
CA ALA A 82 -11.24 -29.73 -1.12
C ALA A 82 -12.17 -30.63 -0.29
N LYS A 83 -11.74 -31.87 0.02
CA LYS A 83 -12.50 -32.77 0.89
C LYS A 83 -12.63 -32.21 2.32
N LYS A 84 -11.54 -31.69 2.90
CA LYS A 84 -11.52 -31.11 4.25
C LYS A 84 -12.53 -29.96 4.40
N TYR A 85 -12.65 -29.10 3.39
CA TYR A 85 -13.52 -27.92 3.43
C TYR A 85 -14.87 -28.12 2.72
N GLY A 86 -15.15 -29.34 2.23
CA GLY A 86 -16.42 -29.71 1.63
C GLY A 86 -16.69 -29.00 0.31
N LEU A 87 -15.69 -28.94 -0.56
CA LEU A 87 -15.82 -28.46 -1.94
C LEU A 87 -16.34 -29.58 -2.83
N GLU A 88 -17.30 -29.26 -3.68
CA GLU A 88 -17.76 -30.15 -4.74
C GLU A 88 -16.91 -29.90 -6.00
N ILE A 89 -16.45 -30.98 -6.64
CA ILE A 89 -15.61 -30.95 -7.84
C ILE A 89 -16.31 -31.73 -8.96
N GLN A 90 -16.34 -31.16 -10.17
CA GLN A 90 -16.82 -31.80 -11.39
C GLN A 90 -15.82 -31.56 -12.52
N GLY A 91 -15.06 -32.59 -12.89
CA GLY A 91 -13.94 -32.42 -13.83
C GLY A 91 -12.94 -31.40 -13.31
N ASN A 92 -12.65 -30.38 -14.12
CA ASN A 92 -11.78 -29.25 -13.76
C ASN A 92 -12.54 -28.06 -13.13
N SER A 93 -13.77 -28.26 -12.68
CA SER A 93 -14.60 -27.19 -12.09
C SER A 93 -14.86 -27.44 -10.62
N VAL A 94 -14.84 -26.37 -9.83
CA VAL A 94 -15.08 -26.40 -8.39
C VAL A 94 -16.28 -25.53 -8.07
N LYS A 95 -17.16 -25.99 -7.17
CA LYS A 95 -18.29 -25.19 -6.68
C LYS A 95 -17.80 -24.17 -5.65
N LEU A 96 -17.96 -22.89 -5.98
CA LEU A 96 -17.42 -21.77 -5.23
C LEU A 96 -18.51 -20.75 -4.94
N ASP A 97 -18.39 -20.03 -3.83
CA ASP A 97 -19.33 -18.98 -3.42
C ASP A 97 -18.96 -17.63 -4.07
N TYR A 98 -17.68 -17.39 -4.35
CA TYR A 98 -17.18 -16.12 -4.91
C TYR A 98 -16.04 -16.31 -5.92
N ILE A 99 -16.01 -15.46 -6.95
CA ILE A 99 -14.84 -15.28 -7.82
C ILE A 99 -14.23 -13.92 -7.52
N THR A 100 -12.98 -13.94 -7.09
CA THR A 100 -12.22 -12.81 -6.56
C THR A 100 -11.04 -12.46 -7.47
N SER A 101 -10.19 -11.53 -7.03
CA SER A 101 -9.00 -11.10 -7.74
C SER A 101 -7.81 -10.94 -6.79
N CYS A 102 -6.62 -11.14 -7.34
CA CYS A 102 -5.35 -10.98 -6.65
C CYS A 102 -4.27 -10.65 -7.68
N ILE A 103 -3.34 -9.77 -7.30
CA ILE A 103 -2.06 -9.61 -7.98
C ILE A 103 -0.92 -9.80 -6.99
N TRP A 104 0.20 -10.33 -7.48
CA TRP A 104 1.46 -10.32 -6.72
C TRP A 104 2.66 -10.07 -7.61
N SER A 105 3.69 -9.43 -7.06
CA SER A 105 4.86 -9.01 -7.82
C SER A 105 5.72 -10.22 -8.22
N LYS A 106 6.27 -10.22 -9.44
CA LYS A 106 7.28 -11.20 -9.88
C LYS A 106 8.60 -11.06 -9.14
N GLN A 107 8.96 -9.82 -8.80
CA GLN A 107 10.13 -9.51 -7.99
C GLN A 107 9.80 -9.64 -6.51
N SER A 108 10.75 -10.16 -5.72
CA SER A 108 10.72 -10.14 -4.26
C SER A 108 11.68 -9.08 -3.71
N PHE A 109 11.42 -8.65 -2.48
CA PHE A 109 12.12 -7.55 -1.82
C PHE A 109 12.48 -7.94 -0.40
N ARG A 110 13.65 -7.49 0.04
CA ARG A 110 14.02 -7.48 1.45
C ARG A 110 14.38 -6.05 1.82
N TYR A 111 13.68 -5.54 2.82
CA TYR A 111 13.70 -4.13 3.22
C TYR A 111 13.20 -3.16 2.14
N GLY A 112 12.74 -2.00 2.60
CA GLY A 112 12.23 -0.96 1.73
C GLY A 112 11.10 -0.17 2.39
N TYR A 113 10.63 0.83 1.66
CA TYR A 113 9.33 1.42 1.88
C TYR A 113 8.36 0.82 0.87
N PHE A 114 7.22 0.34 1.34
CA PHE A 114 6.17 -0.29 0.52
C PHE A 114 4.91 0.52 0.68
N GLU A 115 4.29 0.96 -0.41
CA GLU A 115 3.11 1.82 -0.36
C GLU A 115 2.09 1.37 -1.41
N ILE A 116 0.83 1.37 -0.99
CA ILE A 116 -0.33 1.27 -1.87
C ILE A 116 -1.22 2.48 -1.63
N ARG A 117 -1.75 3.06 -2.71
CA ARG A 117 -2.89 4.00 -2.60
C ARG A 117 -4.12 3.34 -3.19
N ALA A 118 -5.10 3.07 -2.34
CA ALA A 118 -6.25 2.28 -2.73
C ALA A 118 -7.54 2.70 -2.02
N LYS A 119 -8.67 2.39 -2.65
CA LYS A 119 -10.03 2.59 -2.15
C LYS A 119 -10.66 1.23 -1.90
N ALA A 120 -10.69 0.85 -0.61
CA ALA A 120 -11.31 -0.37 -0.13
C ALA A 120 -12.84 -0.24 -0.12
N PRO A 121 -13.62 -1.18 -0.66
CA PRO A 121 -15.07 -1.12 -0.61
C PRO A 121 -15.58 -1.35 0.82
N SER A 122 -16.64 -0.63 1.21
CA SER A 122 -17.41 -0.99 2.41
C SER A 122 -18.38 -2.15 2.16
N ARG A 123 -18.92 -2.71 3.25
CA ARG A 123 -19.88 -3.84 3.38
C ARG A 123 -19.28 -5.09 4.03
N GLN A 124 -20.14 -5.82 4.74
CA GLN A 124 -19.75 -6.96 5.56
C GLN A 124 -19.11 -8.07 4.73
N GLY A 125 -18.02 -8.63 5.24
CA GLY A 125 -17.35 -9.79 4.67
C GLY A 125 -16.44 -9.49 3.48
N LEU A 126 -16.38 -8.25 3.00
CA LEU A 126 -15.39 -7.83 2.01
C LEU A 126 -14.02 -7.67 2.69
N TRP A 127 -12.99 -8.31 2.12
CA TRP A 127 -11.64 -8.41 2.68
C TRP A 127 -10.56 -8.01 1.67
N PRO A 128 -10.38 -6.71 1.38
CA PRO A 128 -9.23 -6.24 0.64
C PRO A 128 -7.99 -6.20 1.53
N ALA A 129 -6.82 -6.49 0.93
CA ALA A 129 -5.55 -6.49 1.65
C ALA A 129 -4.37 -6.00 0.78
N PHE A 130 -3.32 -5.54 1.46
CA PHE A 130 -2.00 -5.20 0.93
C PHE A 130 -0.91 -5.67 1.90
N TRP A 131 -0.07 -6.57 1.43
CA TRP A 131 0.78 -7.37 2.30
C TRP A 131 2.00 -7.92 1.54
N LEU A 132 2.96 -8.47 2.28
CA LEU A 132 4.14 -9.13 1.75
C LEU A 132 4.15 -10.61 2.14
N TYR A 133 4.64 -11.47 1.25
CA TYR A 133 4.74 -12.91 1.52
C TYR A 133 6.05 -13.52 1.04
N GLY A 134 6.70 -14.30 1.92
CA GLY A 134 8.00 -14.94 1.69
C GLY A 134 7.95 -16.29 0.94
N GLN A 135 6.76 -16.78 0.57
CA GLN A 135 6.57 -18.07 -0.12
C GLN A 135 7.10 -19.30 0.63
N ASN A 136 7.26 -19.19 1.95
CA ASN A 136 7.73 -20.26 2.83
C ASN A 136 6.70 -20.62 3.90
N SER A 137 5.41 -20.47 3.57
CA SER A 137 4.21 -20.78 4.37
C SER A 137 3.93 -19.90 5.59
N LYS A 138 4.88 -19.08 6.04
CA LYS A 138 4.69 -18.30 7.28
C LYS A 138 5.19 -16.87 7.24
N ASP A 139 6.27 -16.55 6.51
CA ASP A 139 6.80 -15.19 6.55
C ASP A 139 5.85 -14.24 5.83
N GLU A 140 5.22 -13.37 6.61
CA GLU A 140 4.15 -12.47 6.17
C GLU A 140 4.22 -11.14 6.89
N ILE A 141 3.99 -10.05 6.16
CA ILE A 141 3.88 -8.70 6.70
C ILE A 141 2.61 -8.07 6.16
N ASP A 142 1.64 -7.79 7.03
CA ASP A 142 0.33 -7.27 6.65
C ASP A 142 0.26 -5.76 6.89
N PHE A 143 0.58 -4.98 5.86
CA PHE A 143 0.50 -3.52 5.95
C PHE A 143 -0.94 -3.02 6.02
N MET A 144 -1.87 -3.76 5.42
CA MET A 144 -3.30 -3.49 5.48
C MET A 144 -4.09 -4.78 5.25
N GLU A 145 -4.97 -5.10 6.18
CA GLU A 145 -6.13 -5.94 5.96
C GLU A 145 -7.38 -5.20 6.45
N MET A 146 -8.42 -5.17 5.63
CA MET A 146 -9.63 -4.40 5.91
C MET A 146 -10.85 -5.31 5.99
N LYS A 147 -11.77 -4.98 6.91
CA LYS A 147 -13.15 -5.48 6.86
C LYS A 147 -14.06 -4.37 6.39
N GLY A 148 -14.82 -4.60 5.33
CA GLY A 148 -15.71 -3.56 4.78
C GLY A 148 -16.78 -3.08 5.77
N GLU A 149 -17.15 -3.86 6.79
CA GLU A 149 -18.02 -3.43 7.90
C GLU A 149 -17.30 -2.66 9.02
N ARG A 150 -15.97 -2.52 8.94
CA ARG A 150 -15.13 -1.75 9.87
C ARG A 150 -14.53 -0.53 9.18
N PRO A 151 -15.36 0.44 8.75
CA PRO A 151 -14.94 1.51 7.85
C PRO A 151 -13.94 2.49 8.46
N LYS A 152 -13.56 2.35 9.73
CA LYS A 152 -12.59 3.23 10.42
C LYS A 152 -11.47 2.45 11.10
N GLU A 153 -11.32 1.17 10.77
CA GLU A 153 -10.28 0.32 11.37
C GLU A 153 -9.49 -0.36 10.27
N VAL A 154 -8.18 -0.44 10.46
CA VAL A 154 -7.27 -1.25 9.65
C VAL A 154 -6.68 -2.33 10.53
N HIS A 155 -6.59 -3.56 10.03
CA HIS A 155 -5.85 -4.63 10.68
C HIS A 155 -4.43 -4.67 10.09
N ILE A 156 -3.48 -4.91 10.97
CA ILE A 156 -2.07 -5.12 10.63
C ILE A 156 -1.58 -6.31 11.43
N ASP A 157 -0.65 -7.06 10.86
CA ASP A 157 -0.11 -8.25 11.50
C ASP A 157 1.29 -8.57 10.95
N VAL A 158 1.94 -9.51 11.63
CA VAL A 158 3.09 -10.23 11.12
C VAL A 158 2.88 -11.70 11.40
N HIS A 159 3.22 -12.54 10.43
CA HIS A 159 3.28 -13.98 10.63
C HIS A 159 4.71 -14.46 10.34
N CYS A 160 5.20 -15.40 11.14
CA CYS A 160 6.55 -15.93 11.00
C CYS A 160 6.71 -17.32 11.62
N PRO A 161 7.75 -18.07 11.20
CA PRO A 161 8.24 -19.23 11.93
C PRO A 161 8.63 -18.88 13.36
N ASP A 162 8.70 -19.91 14.21
CA ASP A 162 9.20 -19.83 15.58
C ASP A 162 8.50 -18.83 16.50
N SER A 163 7.29 -18.41 16.12
CA SER A 163 6.42 -17.53 16.90
C SER A 163 7.06 -16.16 17.18
N CYS A 164 7.78 -15.59 16.21
CA CYS A 164 8.41 -14.26 16.36
C CYS A 164 7.37 -13.15 16.63
N GLU A 165 6.12 -13.36 16.21
CA GLU A 165 4.99 -12.49 16.51
C GLU A 165 4.62 -12.50 18.00
N LYS A 166 5.14 -13.41 18.82
CA LYS A 166 4.84 -13.47 20.26
C LYS A 166 5.56 -12.37 21.02
N VAL A 167 4.79 -11.37 21.45
CA VAL A 167 5.29 -10.24 22.23
C VAL A 167 4.80 -10.28 23.68
N PHE A 168 5.70 -9.88 24.59
CA PHE A 168 5.39 -9.72 26.01
C PHE A 168 4.90 -8.31 26.30
N THR A 169 3.67 -8.19 26.79
CA THR A 169 3.11 -6.88 27.15
C THR A 169 3.51 -6.41 28.56
N LYS A 170 4.07 -7.32 29.37
CA LYS A 170 4.55 -7.10 30.74
C LYS A 170 5.72 -8.07 31.03
N PRO A 171 6.67 -7.72 31.94
CA PRO A 171 7.86 -8.54 32.24
C PRO A 171 7.59 -9.99 32.68
N PHE A 172 6.38 -10.33 33.11
CA PHE A 172 5.95 -11.67 33.52
C PHE A 172 4.57 -12.04 32.96
N GLY A 173 4.19 -11.46 31.81
CA GLY A 173 2.90 -11.70 31.18
C GLY A 173 2.88 -12.94 30.29
N ILE A 174 1.68 -13.42 29.95
CA ILE A 174 1.49 -14.42 28.89
C ILE A 174 1.79 -13.72 27.55
N PRO A 175 2.62 -14.34 26.68
CA PRO A 175 2.90 -13.77 25.37
C PRO A 175 1.62 -13.71 24.52
N LYS A 176 1.50 -12.65 23.73
CA LYS A 176 0.39 -12.45 22.79
C LYS A 176 0.94 -12.33 21.39
N ASN A 177 0.14 -12.69 20.39
CA ASN A 177 0.48 -12.33 19.02
C ASN A 177 0.50 -10.80 18.93
N TRP A 178 1.53 -10.30 18.26
CA TRP A 178 1.60 -8.96 17.74
C TRP A 178 0.50 -8.79 16.68
N GLY A 179 0.22 -7.56 16.28
CA GLY A 179 -0.86 -7.27 15.34
C GLY A 179 -2.22 -6.99 16.01
N GLY A 180 -3.13 -6.48 15.20
CA GLY A 180 -4.50 -6.18 15.61
C GLY A 180 -5.10 -4.95 14.93
N TRP A 181 -6.37 -4.70 15.27
CA TRP A 181 -7.17 -3.60 14.73
C TRP A 181 -6.75 -2.25 15.31
N ILE A 182 -6.39 -1.32 14.42
CA ILE A 182 -6.12 0.08 14.74
C ILE A 182 -7.30 0.94 14.31
N LYS A 183 -7.90 1.65 15.26
CA LYS A 183 -9.05 2.53 15.01
C LYS A 183 -8.61 3.96 14.70
N MET A 184 -9.04 4.48 13.57
CA MET A 184 -8.81 5.84 13.10
C MET A 184 -10.02 6.75 13.37
N ASN A 185 -9.80 8.07 13.34
CA ASN A 185 -10.88 9.06 13.44
C ASN A 185 -11.69 9.18 12.13
N GLN A 186 -11.01 8.99 11.00
CA GLN A 186 -11.54 9.09 9.64
C GLN A 186 -12.02 7.74 9.09
N GLN A 187 -12.79 7.82 8.02
CA GLN A 187 -13.21 6.67 7.24
C GLN A 187 -12.07 6.21 6.30
N LEU A 188 -11.92 4.90 6.19
CA LEU A 188 -10.87 4.20 5.45
C LEU A 188 -11.42 3.39 4.25
N THR A 189 -12.74 3.27 4.14
CA THR A 189 -13.44 2.62 3.03
C THR A 189 -14.13 3.64 2.14
N ASP A 190 -14.36 3.30 0.88
CA ASP A 190 -15.03 4.12 -0.13
C ASP A 190 -14.30 5.43 -0.49
N GLU A 191 -13.10 5.65 0.05
CA GLU A 191 -12.20 6.76 -0.24
C GLU A 191 -10.80 6.21 -0.53
N PHE A 192 -10.00 6.93 -1.32
CA PHE A 192 -8.59 6.56 -1.53
C PHE A 192 -7.76 6.86 -0.28
N VAL A 193 -7.12 5.83 0.24
CA VAL A 193 -6.22 5.87 1.39
C VAL A 193 -4.88 5.29 1.00
N THR A 194 -3.81 5.91 1.49
CA THR A 194 -2.45 5.41 1.34
C THR A 194 -2.10 4.54 2.55
N TYR A 195 -1.82 3.26 2.32
CA TYR A 195 -1.29 2.35 3.33
C TYR A 195 0.17 2.06 3.01
N SER A 196 1.02 2.07 4.02
CA SER A 196 2.44 1.80 3.78
C SER A 196 3.16 1.22 4.98
N GLY A 197 4.36 0.72 4.72
CA GLY A 197 5.30 0.39 5.77
C GLY A 197 6.75 0.58 5.38
N VAL A 198 7.56 0.92 6.37
CA VAL A 198 9.02 0.93 6.31
C VAL A 198 9.51 -0.36 6.95
N TRP A 199 10.12 -1.23 6.15
CA TRP A 199 10.82 -2.42 6.61
C TRP A 199 12.32 -2.23 6.53
N LEU A 200 12.98 -2.31 7.68
CA LEU A 200 14.41 -2.19 7.87
C LEU A 200 14.88 -3.31 8.81
N PRO A 201 16.20 -3.56 8.92
CA PRO A 201 16.72 -4.54 9.85
C PRO A 201 16.15 -4.33 11.26
N ASN A 202 15.57 -5.37 11.82
CA ASN A 202 14.94 -5.40 13.15
C ASN A 202 13.77 -4.41 13.38
N SER A 203 13.17 -3.85 12.32
CA SER A 203 12.18 -2.79 12.44
C SER A 203 11.17 -2.79 11.30
N LEU A 204 9.89 -2.90 11.64
CA LEU A 204 8.76 -2.57 10.76
C LEU A 204 7.97 -1.41 11.34
N THR A 205 7.72 -0.36 10.56
CA THR A 205 6.83 0.74 10.94
C THR A 205 5.72 0.86 9.93
N TYR A 206 4.47 0.94 10.40
CA TYR A 206 3.27 0.92 9.58
C TYR A 206 2.65 2.31 9.57
N TYR A 207 2.08 2.70 8.43
CA TYR A 207 1.50 4.03 8.25
C TYR A 207 0.15 3.96 7.54
N VAL A 208 -0.71 4.91 7.88
CA VAL A 208 -1.95 5.22 7.15
C VAL A 208 -1.91 6.71 6.83
N ASN A 209 -2.00 7.05 5.55
CA ASN A 209 -1.80 8.40 5.01
C ASN A 209 -0.56 9.08 5.63
N GLY A 210 0.56 8.35 5.68
CA GLY A 210 1.85 8.83 6.17
C GLY A 210 1.94 9.02 7.69
N ILE A 211 0.85 8.80 8.44
CA ILE A 211 0.85 8.84 9.90
C ILE A 211 1.26 7.48 10.46
N PRO A 212 2.26 7.40 11.36
CA PRO A 212 2.69 6.15 11.97
C PRO A 212 1.58 5.56 12.86
N VAL A 213 1.11 4.36 12.53
CA VAL A 213 0.03 3.67 13.27
C VAL A 213 0.53 2.53 14.14
N SER A 214 1.73 2.01 13.87
CA SER A 214 2.27 0.85 14.58
C SER A 214 3.78 0.68 14.35
N HIS A 215 4.42 -0.05 15.26
CA HIS A 215 5.81 -0.45 15.12
C HIS A 215 6.02 -1.87 15.67
N TYR A 216 6.64 -2.72 14.87
CA TYR A 216 7.11 -4.05 15.26
C TYR A 216 8.63 -4.05 15.35
N THR A 217 9.15 -4.55 16.47
CA THR A 217 10.58 -4.78 16.68
C THR A 217 10.86 -6.25 16.42
N GLY A 218 11.33 -6.55 15.22
CA GLY A 218 11.67 -7.88 14.75
C GLY A 218 12.07 -7.81 13.29
N ASP A 219 12.52 -8.94 12.75
CA ASP A 219 13.07 -8.99 11.41
C ASP A 219 12.68 -10.26 10.67
N PHE A 220 12.84 -10.21 9.36
CA PHE A 220 12.63 -11.31 8.44
C PHE A 220 13.86 -11.44 7.54
N ASP A 221 14.41 -12.65 7.45
CA ASP A 221 15.53 -12.91 6.55
C ASP A 221 15.11 -13.17 5.10
N THR A 222 13.84 -13.55 4.92
CA THR A 222 13.28 -14.00 3.65
C THR A 222 12.85 -12.82 2.78
N PRO A 223 13.34 -12.70 1.54
CA PRO A 223 12.78 -11.76 0.58
C PRO A 223 11.31 -12.09 0.27
N MET A 224 10.45 -11.08 0.26
CA MET A 224 9.01 -11.25 0.09
C MET A 224 8.46 -10.56 -1.15
N ASN A 225 7.43 -11.14 -1.75
CA ASN A 225 6.71 -10.54 -2.86
C ASN A 225 5.60 -9.63 -2.34
N VAL A 226 5.28 -8.57 -3.08
CA VAL A 226 4.19 -7.66 -2.79
C VAL A 226 2.88 -8.26 -3.30
N ILE A 227 1.83 -8.24 -2.47
CA ILE A 227 0.51 -8.80 -2.80
C ILE A 227 -0.57 -7.75 -2.54
N ALA A 228 -1.54 -7.68 -3.46
CA ALA A 228 -2.81 -7.00 -3.24
C ALA A 228 -3.95 -7.91 -3.70
N ASN A 229 -4.99 -8.08 -2.88
CA ASN A 229 -6.13 -8.93 -3.21
C ASN A 229 -7.45 -8.34 -2.74
N MET A 230 -8.53 -8.87 -3.31
CA MET A 230 -9.90 -8.63 -2.88
C MET A 230 -10.54 -9.97 -2.52
N ALA A 231 -10.37 -10.43 -1.28
CA ALA A 231 -10.98 -11.66 -0.78
C ALA A 231 -12.39 -11.39 -0.20
N VAL A 232 -13.11 -12.47 0.07
CA VAL A 232 -14.36 -12.49 0.83
C VAL A 232 -14.19 -13.43 2.01
N ALA A 233 -14.55 -12.95 3.19
CA ALA A 233 -14.55 -13.75 4.42
C ALA A 233 -15.74 -14.72 4.44
N ARG A 234 -15.59 -15.82 5.16
CA ARG A 234 -16.62 -16.84 5.34
C ARG A 234 -16.97 -17.02 6.82
N ASP A 235 -18.25 -17.21 7.11
CA ASP A 235 -18.72 -17.46 8.47
C ASP A 235 -18.06 -18.71 9.06
N GLY A 236 -17.55 -18.57 10.29
CA GLY A 236 -16.85 -19.65 11.00
C GLY A 236 -15.39 -19.88 10.58
N PHE A 237 -14.86 -19.09 9.63
CA PHE A 237 -13.46 -19.17 9.18
C PHE A 237 -12.65 -17.92 9.56
N ALA A 238 -11.42 -17.87 9.08
CA ALA A 238 -10.55 -16.70 9.21
C ALA A 238 -11.31 -15.44 8.76
N PHE A 239 -11.11 -14.36 9.52
CA PHE A 239 -11.68 -13.06 9.22
C PHE A 239 -13.22 -12.96 9.20
N ASN A 240 -13.97 -13.92 9.77
CA ASN A 240 -15.43 -13.86 9.97
C ASN A 240 -15.94 -12.54 10.60
N PRO A 241 -17.19 -12.12 10.37
CA PRO A 241 -18.24 -12.80 9.59
C PRO A 241 -18.08 -12.63 8.07
N GLY A 242 -18.74 -13.48 7.31
CA GLY A 242 -18.86 -13.34 5.85
C GLY A 242 -19.97 -12.36 5.42
N PRO A 243 -20.24 -12.27 4.11
CA PRO A 243 -21.30 -11.42 3.56
C PRO A 243 -22.70 -11.66 4.15
N ASN A 244 -23.49 -10.60 4.22
CA ASN A 244 -24.89 -10.65 4.63
C ASN A 244 -25.80 -10.12 3.50
N ALA A 245 -27.12 -9.99 3.74
CA ALA A 245 -28.09 -9.52 2.74
C ALA A 245 -27.83 -8.08 2.22
N GLU A 246 -27.08 -7.27 2.97
CA GLU A 246 -26.70 -5.90 2.60
C GLU A 246 -25.41 -5.84 1.79
N THR A 247 -24.59 -6.90 1.80
CA THR A 247 -23.40 -7.00 0.94
C THR A 247 -23.85 -7.15 -0.51
N LYS A 248 -23.41 -6.21 -1.36
CA LYS A 248 -23.76 -6.19 -2.78
C LYS A 248 -22.56 -6.62 -3.62
N PHE A 249 -22.83 -7.39 -4.66
CA PHE A 249 -21.87 -7.82 -5.67
C PHE A 249 -22.34 -7.35 -7.06
N PRO A 250 -21.44 -6.97 -7.99
CA PRO A 250 -19.99 -6.86 -7.83
C PRO A 250 -19.56 -5.87 -6.74
N ALA A 251 -18.45 -6.17 -6.08
CA ALA A 251 -17.70 -5.20 -5.28
C ALA A 251 -16.31 -4.99 -5.89
N ASP A 252 -15.70 -3.85 -5.59
CA ASP A 252 -14.51 -3.38 -6.31
C ASP A 252 -13.51 -2.74 -5.35
N TYR A 253 -12.29 -3.30 -5.32
CA TYR A 253 -11.14 -2.75 -4.63
C TYR A 253 -10.23 -2.05 -5.64
N GLN A 254 -10.20 -0.72 -5.55
CA GLN A 254 -9.56 0.14 -6.54
C GLN A 254 -8.16 0.54 -6.07
N VAL A 255 -7.15 0.39 -6.90
CA VAL A 255 -5.76 0.71 -6.58
C VAL A 255 -5.22 1.70 -7.60
N ASP A 256 -4.84 2.89 -7.15
CA ASP A 256 -4.25 3.94 -7.98
C ASP A 256 -2.77 3.66 -8.27
N TYR A 257 -2.02 3.20 -7.26
CA TYR A 257 -0.66 2.72 -7.47
C TYR A 257 -0.22 1.75 -6.38
N ILE A 258 0.78 0.93 -6.72
CA ILE A 258 1.64 0.20 -5.77
C ILE A 258 3.07 0.58 -6.07
N ARG A 259 3.84 0.97 -5.06
CA ARG A 259 5.21 1.43 -5.22
C ARG A 259 6.10 0.89 -4.10
N VAL A 260 7.35 0.63 -4.45
CA VAL A 260 8.41 0.16 -3.56
C VAL A 260 9.63 1.02 -3.76
N TRP A 261 10.22 1.47 -2.65
CA TRP A 261 11.41 2.29 -2.63
C TRP A 261 12.46 1.64 -1.75
N LYS A 262 13.72 1.86 -2.11
CA LYS A 262 14.87 1.38 -1.36
C LYS A 262 15.64 2.55 -0.77
N LEU A 263 16.23 2.33 0.40
CA LEU A 263 17.29 3.19 0.90
C LEU A 263 18.46 3.17 -0.09
N THR A 264 19.15 4.30 -0.18
CA THR A 264 20.37 4.42 -0.97
C THR A 264 21.39 5.26 -0.20
N SER A 265 22.66 4.97 -0.39
CA SER A 265 23.76 5.87 -0.05
C SER A 265 23.97 6.97 -1.12
N ASP A 266 23.41 6.79 -2.32
CA ASP A 266 23.74 7.58 -3.49
C ASP A 266 22.61 8.59 -3.77
N ASN A 267 22.93 9.87 -3.67
CA ASN A 267 21.97 10.97 -3.89
C ASN A 267 21.61 11.20 -5.38
N GLU A 268 21.97 10.30 -6.29
CA GLU A 268 21.72 10.47 -7.73
C GLU A 268 20.36 9.88 -8.13
N TYR A 269 19.37 10.76 -8.28
CA TYR A 269 18.08 10.40 -8.86
C TYR A 269 18.14 10.42 -10.38
N LYS A 270 17.92 9.25 -10.99
CA LYS A 270 17.74 9.14 -12.45
C LYS A 270 16.26 9.03 -12.73
N ALA A 271 15.65 10.14 -13.19
CA ALA A 271 14.25 10.16 -13.58
C ALA A 271 13.91 9.07 -14.62
N SER A 272 14.88 8.73 -15.49
CA SER A 272 14.79 7.62 -16.44
C SER A 272 14.61 6.23 -15.80
N LYS A 273 14.93 6.07 -14.51
CA LYS A 273 14.70 4.85 -13.73
C LYS A 273 13.38 4.85 -12.96
N PHE A 274 12.63 5.95 -12.96
CA PHE A 274 11.24 5.94 -12.51
C PHE A 274 10.42 5.24 -13.59
N LEU A 275 10.39 3.90 -13.51
CA LEU A 275 9.75 2.99 -14.47
C LEU A 275 8.27 2.71 -14.11
N GLY A 276 7.72 3.45 -13.14
CA GLY A 276 6.28 3.60 -12.95
C GLY A 276 5.77 4.56 -14.02
N ALA A 277 4.65 4.23 -14.65
CA ALA A 277 4.20 4.79 -15.92
C ALA A 277 4.27 6.33 -16.02
N LYS A 278 4.34 6.84 -17.26
CA LYS A 278 4.10 8.25 -17.59
C LYS A 278 2.67 8.61 -17.16
N LYS A 279 2.44 8.88 -15.87
CA LYS A 279 1.15 9.41 -15.37
C LYS A 279 0.79 10.56 -16.29
N THR A 280 -0.30 10.38 -17.02
CA THR A 280 -0.72 11.35 -18.04
C THR A 280 -1.31 12.61 -17.38
N ALA A 281 -1.73 12.48 -16.12
CA ALA A 281 -2.26 13.53 -15.29
C ALA A 281 -1.70 13.46 -13.85
N PRO A 282 -1.67 14.60 -13.13
CA PRO A 282 -1.37 14.61 -11.70
C PRO A 282 -2.34 13.74 -10.90
N LEU A 283 -1.84 13.07 -9.85
CA LEU A 283 -2.69 12.39 -8.88
C LEU A 283 -3.62 13.39 -8.20
N LYS A 284 -4.91 13.05 -8.17
CA LYS A 284 -5.94 13.82 -7.45
C LYS A 284 -6.25 13.13 -6.12
N TYR A 285 -5.99 13.83 -5.03
CA TYR A 285 -6.46 13.40 -3.70
C TYR A 285 -7.91 13.85 -3.50
N ALA A 286 -8.73 12.98 -2.91
CA ALA A 286 -10.10 13.30 -2.56
C ALA A 286 -10.10 14.24 -1.34
N GLY A 287 -10.85 15.36 -1.45
CA GLY A 287 -11.09 16.31 -0.36
C GLY A 287 -9.86 17.08 0.16
N ASN A 288 -10.08 18.19 0.85
CA ASN A 288 -9.01 18.98 1.46
C ASN A 288 -8.29 18.13 2.53
N LEU A 289 -7.17 17.50 2.17
CA LEU A 289 -6.31 16.80 3.13
C LEU A 289 -5.81 17.74 4.22
N TRP A 290 -5.78 19.05 3.90
CA TRP A 290 -5.44 20.16 4.77
C TRP A 290 -6.39 21.31 4.42
N ASN A 291 -7.37 21.60 5.29
CA ASN A 291 -8.17 22.83 5.20
C ASN A 291 -7.32 23.99 5.74
N GLU A 292 -7.17 25.08 4.97
CA GLU A 292 -6.44 26.28 5.42
C GLU A 292 -7.08 26.95 6.66
N ASP A 293 -8.37 26.70 6.91
CA ASP A 293 -9.17 27.35 7.96
C ASP A 293 -9.46 26.49 9.22
N GLU A 294 -9.05 25.22 9.27
CA GLU A 294 -9.35 24.36 10.43
C GLU A 294 -8.09 23.90 11.19
N THR A 295 -8.03 24.31 12.46
CA THR A 295 -7.12 23.79 13.50
C THR A 295 -7.50 22.38 13.99
N THR A 296 -8.30 21.63 13.22
CA THR A 296 -8.93 20.35 13.58
C THR A 296 -9.00 19.44 12.35
N SER A 297 -8.57 18.20 12.30
CA SER A 297 -7.62 17.41 13.08
C SER A 297 -6.99 16.50 12.03
N ALA A 298 -5.67 16.49 11.89
CA ALA A 298 -4.96 15.52 11.05
C ALA A 298 -5.45 14.09 11.32
N LEU A 299 -5.22 13.16 10.40
CA LEU A 299 -5.52 11.74 10.61
C LEU A 299 -5.01 11.29 12.00
N GLN A 300 -5.88 10.77 12.86
CA GLN A 300 -5.55 10.44 14.25
C GLN A 300 -6.02 9.05 14.65
N ILE A 301 -5.16 8.36 15.41
CA ILE A 301 -5.45 7.08 16.03
C ILE A 301 -6.37 7.31 17.23
N LYS A 302 -7.61 6.81 17.17
CA LYS A 302 -8.58 6.88 18.28
C LYS A 302 -8.31 5.86 19.37
N LYS A 303 -7.83 4.66 19.01
CA LYS A 303 -7.55 3.59 19.97
C LYS A 303 -6.22 2.93 19.64
N LYS A 304 -5.26 3.08 20.53
CA LYS A 304 -3.93 2.46 20.43
C LYS A 304 -3.97 1.07 21.05
N VAL A 305 -3.54 0.07 20.29
CA VAL A 305 -3.27 -1.27 20.82
C VAL A 305 -1.86 -1.23 21.41
N ARG A 306 -1.73 -1.22 22.74
CA ARG A 306 -0.48 -0.85 23.44
C ARG A 306 0.75 -1.67 23.05
N TYR A 307 0.60 -2.93 22.68
CA TYR A 307 1.70 -3.82 22.30
C TYR A 307 2.06 -3.77 20.81
N VAL A 308 1.21 -3.08 20.04
CA VAL A 308 1.38 -2.80 18.61
C VAL A 308 1.93 -1.39 18.41
N PHE A 309 1.50 -0.44 19.24
CA PHE A 309 1.89 0.97 19.13
C PHE A 309 3.06 1.36 20.05
N ASN A 310 4.19 1.75 19.46
CA ASN A 310 5.33 2.35 20.17
C ASN A 310 5.30 3.89 20.07
N LYS A 311 4.96 4.57 21.17
CA LYS A 311 4.82 6.04 21.20
C LYS A 311 6.13 6.78 20.87
N LYS A 312 7.25 6.36 21.46
CA LYS A 312 8.54 7.01 21.26
C LYS A 312 9.00 6.90 19.80
N HIS A 313 8.73 5.76 19.17
CA HIS A 313 9.02 5.56 17.75
C HIS A 313 8.12 6.44 16.88
N ALA A 314 6.81 6.41 17.13
CA ALA A 314 5.83 7.20 16.36
C ALA A 314 6.09 8.71 16.45
N GLU A 315 6.52 9.25 17.59
CA GLU A 315 6.84 10.68 17.74
C GLU A 315 8.04 11.15 16.91
N LYS A 316 8.87 10.22 16.40
CA LYS A 316 9.98 10.56 15.50
C LYS A 316 9.56 10.74 14.06
N GLU A 317 8.45 10.13 13.64
CA GLU A 317 8.01 10.10 12.25
C GLU A 317 7.12 11.33 11.97
N LEU A 318 7.49 12.14 10.99
CA LEU A 318 6.76 13.35 10.60
C LEU A 318 5.96 13.20 9.29
N GLY A 319 6.23 12.13 8.53
CA GLY A 319 5.55 11.81 7.27
C GLY A 319 6.50 11.77 6.07
N PHE A 320 5.93 11.86 4.87
CA PHE A 320 6.64 11.64 3.61
C PHE A 320 6.35 12.72 2.58
N LEU A 321 7.35 12.96 1.72
CA LEU A 321 7.26 13.74 0.49
C LEU A 321 7.63 12.85 -0.69
N SER A 322 6.76 12.77 -1.70
CA SER A 322 7.03 11.99 -2.91
C SER A 322 7.14 12.92 -4.12
N LEU A 323 8.30 12.91 -4.77
CA LEU A 323 8.52 13.57 -6.06
C LEU A 323 8.29 12.53 -7.16
N VAL A 324 7.26 12.73 -7.97
CA VAL A 324 6.79 11.79 -9.00
C VAL A 324 6.81 12.50 -10.35
N PRO A 325 7.50 11.96 -11.38
CA PRO A 325 7.43 12.51 -12.71
C PRO A 325 6.03 12.29 -13.30
N ILE A 326 5.49 13.30 -13.97
CA ILE A 326 4.26 13.21 -14.77
C ILE A 326 4.58 13.59 -16.21
N GLN A 327 3.71 13.20 -17.15
CA GLN A 327 3.93 13.49 -18.56
C GLN A 327 4.02 15.01 -18.79
N PRO A 328 5.13 15.52 -19.36
CA PRO A 328 5.27 16.94 -19.60
C PRO A 328 4.31 17.42 -20.70
N THR A 329 3.87 18.66 -20.58
CA THR A 329 3.20 19.37 -21.69
C THR A 329 4.23 19.70 -22.79
N LYS A 330 3.76 20.06 -24.00
CA LYS A 330 4.64 20.28 -25.17
C LYS A 330 5.76 21.30 -24.94
N ASP A 331 5.55 22.25 -24.02
CA ASP A 331 6.47 23.36 -23.76
C ASP A 331 7.40 23.12 -22.56
N GLN A 332 7.39 21.92 -21.97
CA GLN A 332 8.19 21.58 -20.80
C GLN A 332 9.17 20.44 -21.12
N ALA A 333 10.39 20.54 -20.62
CA ALA A 333 11.36 19.45 -20.67
C ALA A 333 11.05 18.36 -19.63
N GLY A 334 10.41 18.73 -18.52
CA GLY A 334 9.94 17.81 -17.50
C GLY A 334 8.88 18.44 -16.61
N THR A 335 7.97 17.61 -16.10
CA THR A 335 6.97 18.02 -15.11
C THR A 335 6.96 17.00 -13.98
N TYR A 336 6.95 17.49 -12.75
CA TYR A 336 6.93 16.65 -11.56
C TYR A 336 5.83 17.11 -10.62
N GLN A 337 5.16 16.14 -10.00
CA GLN A 337 4.27 16.35 -8.89
C GLN A 337 5.02 16.05 -7.59
N LEU A 338 5.00 16.99 -6.65
CA LEU A 338 5.39 16.74 -5.27
C LEU A 338 4.14 16.50 -4.43
N LEU A 339 4.15 15.43 -3.64
CA LEU A 339 3.01 14.99 -2.84
C LEU A 339 3.38 14.96 -1.36
N TYR A 340 2.53 15.54 -0.52
CA TYR A 340 2.59 15.45 0.93
C TYR A 340 1.79 14.24 1.42
N ASN A 341 2.38 13.42 2.27
CA ASN A 341 1.71 12.28 2.89
C ASN A 341 1.98 12.27 4.39
N GLY A 342 0.99 12.60 5.22
CA GLY A 342 1.14 12.74 6.68
C GLY A 342 1.86 14.02 7.14
N VAL A 343 2.28 14.87 6.21
CA VAL A 343 3.03 16.11 6.46
C VAL A 343 2.12 17.32 6.27
N ASN A 344 2.10 18.22 7.25
CA ASN A 344 1.50 19.54 7.07
C ASN A 344 2.42 20.40 6.19
N PRO A 345 1.95 20.94 5.05
CA PRO A 345 2.77 21.78 4.17
C PRO A 345 3.43 22.97 4.87
N ALA A 346 2.81 23.53 5.92
CA ALA A 346 3.37 24.65 6.67
C ALA A 346 4.63 24.30 7.47
N ASP A 347 4.84 23.02 7.79
CA ASP A 347 5.98 22.55 8.58
C ASP A 347 7.22 22.25 7.72
N VAL A 348 7.10 22.38 6.40
CA VAL A 348 8.17 22.04 5.44
C VAL A 348 8.36 23.14 4.43
N LYS A 349 9.60 23.59 4.30
CA LYS A 349 10.00 24.54 3.26
C LYS A 349 10.71 23.79 2.13
N ILE A 350 10.22 23.98 0.91
CA ILE A 350 10.79 23.37 -0.29
C ILE A 350 11.18 24.47 -1.26
N THR A 351 12.43 24.46 -1.70
CA THR A 351 12.97 25.41 -2.69
C THR A 351 13.56 24.64 -3.85
N VAL A 352 13.24 25.04 -5.08
CA VAL A 352 13.79 24.43 -6.30
C VAL A 352 14.48 25.51 -7.14
N GLN A 353 15.69 25.22 -7.59
CA GLN A 353 16.49 26.12 -8.42
C GLN A 353 17.25 25.37 -9.52
N ASP A 354 17.58 26.07 -10.61
CA ASP A 354 18.52 25.59 -11.63
C ASP A 354 19.98 25.90 -11.25
N ALA A 355 20.92 25.46 -12.10
CA ALA A 355 22.35 25.75 -11.94
C ALA A 355 22.71 27.26 -11.90
N ASN A 356 21.86 28.13 -12.42
CA ASN A 356 22.02 29.59 -12.42
C ASN A 356 21.33 30.27 -11.24
N ARG A 357 20.76 29.50 -10.29
CA ARG A 357 19.98 29.98 -9.15
C ARG A 357 18.69 30.71 -9.54
N ASN A 358 18.11 30.37 -10.68
CA ASN A 358 16.74 30.76 -10.98
C ASN A 358 15.79 29.88 -10.16
N PHE A 359 14.97 30.50 -9.32
CA PHE A 359 14.03 29.80 -8.45
C PHE A 359 12.71 29.52 -9.16
N PHE A 360 12.18 28.32 -8.96
CA PHE A 360 10.92 27.88 -9.55
C PHE A 360 9.77 28.09 -8.58
N SER A 361 8.70 28.72 -9.06
CA SER A 361 7.43 28.85 -8.32
C SER A 361 6.55 27.64 -8.63
N PRO A 362 6.23 26.79 -7.63
CA PRO A 362 5.38 25.64 -7.86
C PRO A 362 3.91 26.06 -8.05
N THR A 363 3.16 25.28 -8.81
CA THR A 363 1.70 25.43 -8.94
C THR A 363 1.01 24.58 -7.87
N PRO A 364 0.27 25.16 -6.91
CA PRO A 364 -0.38 24.40 -5.84
C PRO A 364 -1.35 23.34 -6.36
N LEU A 365 -1.45 22.22 -5.64
CA LEU A 365 -2.39 21.15 -5.91
C LEU A 365 -2.88 20.57 -4.58
N ASN A 366 -4.09 20.02 -4.52
CA ASN A 366 -4.58 19.41 -3.28
C ASN A 366 -3.68 18.25 -2.83
N GLY A 367 -3.03 18.39 -1.67
CA GLY A 367 -2.06 17.41 -1.16
C GLY A 367 -0.66 17.52 -1.80
N GLY A 368 -0.32 18.63 -2.46
CA GLY A 368 0.96 18.75 -3.14
C GLY A 368 1.16 20.02 -3.96
N PHE A 369 2.04 19.94 -4.95
CA PHE A 369 2.17 20.94 -6.00
C PHE A 369 2.84 20.35 -7.24
N ILE A 370 2.73 21.07 -8.35
CA ILE A 370 3.39 20.74 -9.62
C ILE A 370 4.57 21.68 -9.83
N ILE A 371 5.68 21.12 -10.30
CA ILE A 371 6.86 21.87 -10.75
C ILE A 371 7.06 21.58 -12.23
N ASN A 372 7.13 22.65 -13.01
CA ASN A 372 7.35 22.60 -14.45
C ASN A 372 8.77 23.10 -14.76
N PHE A 373 9.49 22.33 -15.58
CA PHE A 373 10.86 22.61 -15.95
C PHE A 373 10.93 22.92 -17.45
N PRO A 374 11.24 24.17 -17.85
CA PRO A 374 11.12 24.60 -19.23
C PRO A 374 12.24 24.06 -20.13
N LYS A 375 13.35 23.59 -19.55
CA LYS A 375 14.55 23.15 -20.29
C LYS A 375 15.17 21.92 -19.63
N LYS A 376 15.90 21.14 -20.42
CA LYS A 376 16.78 20.10 -19.88
C LYS A 376 17.92 20.75 -19.11
N GLY A 377 18.40 20.09 -18.07
CA GLY A 377 19.48 20.61 -17.25
C GLY A 377 19.50 20.04 -15.84
N ASP A 378 20.42 20.58 -15.04
CA ASP A 378 20.60 20.20 -13.64
C ASP A 378 19.81 21.12 -12.72
N TYR A 379 19.09 20.48 -11.81
CA TYR A 379 18.21 21.13 -10.85
C TYR A 379 18.56 20.68 -9.44
N GLN A 380 18.33 21.58 -8.50
CA GLN A 380 18.52 21.34 -7.08
C GLN A 380 17.23 21.63 -6.34
N MET A 381 16.77 20.65 -5.56
CA MET A 381 15.70 20.78 -4.60
C MET A 381 16.27 20.77 -3.19
N VAL A 382 15.91 21.76 -2.39
CA VAL A 382 16.25 21.88 -0.98
C VAL A 382 14.98 21.68 -0.17
N ILE A 383 15.02 20.74 0.78
CA ILE A 383 13.90 20.44 1.68
C ILE A 383 14.38 20.72 3.11
N GLU A 384 13.65 21.58 3.82
CA GLU A 384 13.92 21.99 5.19
C GLU A 384 12.69 21.62 6.05
N SER A 385 12.92 20.88 7.14
CA SER A 385 11.89 20.43 8.10
C SER A 385 12.43 20.56 9.52
N GLY A 386 11.92 21.53 10.28
CA GLY A 386 12.50 21.89 11.58
C GLY A 386 13.97 22.31 11.46
N LYS A 387 14.88 21.58 12.12
CA LYS A 387 16.34 21.80 12.04
C LYS A 387 17.01 20.99 10.93
N ASN A 388 16.28 20.07 10.30
CA ASN A 388 16.82 19.14 9.33
C ASN A 388 16.75 19.75 7.93
N LYS A 389 17.78 19.48 7.13
CA LYS A 389 17.90 19.96 5.76
C LYS A 389 18.50 18.88 4.89
N THR A 390 17.91 18.64 3.74
CA THR A 390 18.49 17.81 2.69
C THR A 390 18.53 18.55 1.37
N ILE A 391 19.53 18.24 0.56
CA ILE A 391 19.73 18.78 -0.77
C ILE A 391 19.69 17.60 -1.75
N PHE A 392 18.83 17.72 -2.74
CA PHE A 392 18.60 16.71 -3.73
C PHE A 392 18.86 17.28 -5.12
N ASN A 393 19.86 16.74 -5.81
CA ASN A 393 20.21 17.14 -7.17
C ASN A 393 19.65 16.12 -8.15
N PHE A 394 19.10 16.60 -9.26
CA PHE A 394 18.53 15.76 -10.30
C PHE A 394 18.63 16.43 -11.67
N THR A 395 18.67 15.61 -12.71
CA THR A 395 18.77 16.06 -14.10
C THR A 395 17.49 15.71 -14.86
N ILE A 396 17.04 16.63 -15.70
CA ILE A 396 15.88 16.47 -16.60
C ILE A 396 16.36 16.38 -18.05
#